data_AF-A0A959B7E4-F1
#
_entry.id   AF-A0A959B7E4-F1
#
_cell.length_a   1.000
_cell.length_b   1.000
_cell.length_c   1.000
_cell.angle_alpha   90.00
_cell.angle_beta   90.00
_cell.angle_gamma   90.00
#
_symmetry.space_group_name_H-M   'P 1'
#
loop_
_entity.id
_entity.type
_entity.pdbx_description
1 polymer ?
#
loop_
_entity_poly.entity_id
_entity_poly.type
_entity_poly.pdbx_seq_one_letter_code
_entity_poly.pdbx_strand_id
1 'polypeptide(L)'
;MKIIPGFLKNHLFWFFLFTLATMADAQQSGELSYRDESALPDGVVGERIQAVISAMNANAPAAVEAFLKDHCTAAFRDIVPLEEHVGIFRSFYRQTGGIQFHSIRLYTPPRPETVVIVKDNNFGSWRGISLYLEGQEQRIAGINLSPARTPTNVEPEVLTTAQFVPELEKLLQRLCDGDVFSGTVLVAKGDEVLFTKACGEASKRFHVANNLETKFNLGS
;
A
#
# COMPACT_ATOMS: atom_id res chain seq x y z
N MET A 1 24.77 -9.50 -56.70
CA MET A 1 23.69 -8.88 -55.89
C MET A 1 23.46 -9.75 -54.67
N LYS A 2 23.79 -9.20 -53.49
CA LYS A 2 23.56 -9.67 -52.11
C LYS A 2 24.06 -11.06 -51.67
N ILE A 3 25.22 -11.00 -51.03
CA ILE A 3 25.77 -11.90 -50.01
C ILE A 3 24.86 -11.85 -48.77
N ILE A 4 24.49 -13.00 -48.20
CA ILE A 4 24.12 -13.10 -46.77
C ILE A 4 24.66 -14.43 -46.22
N PRO A 5 25.68 -14.37 -45.34
CA PRO A 5 25.76 -15.32 -44.24
C PRO A 5 26.08 -14.62 -42.88
N GLY A 6 25.74 -15.32 -41.79
CA GLY A 6 26.08 -15.00 -40.41
C GLY A 6 24.82 -14.71 -39.59
N PHE A 7 24.31 -15.58 -38.71
CA PHE A 7 24.93 -16.33 -37.62
C PHE A 7 25.76 -15.44 -36.69
N LEU A 8 25.13 -14.87 -35.66
CA LEU A 8 25.75 -14.75 -34.35
C LEU A 8 24.68 -14.65 -33.25
N LYS A 9 24.74 -15.61 -32.33
CA LYS A 9 24.14 -15.55 -30.99
C LYS A 9 24.61 -14.27 -30.30
N ASN A 10 23.71 -13.58 -29.60
CA ASN A 10 24.07 -12.78 -28.44
C ASN A 10 22.94 -12.80 -27.42
N HIS A 11 23.14 -13.60 -26.37
CA HIS A 11 22.44 -13.47 -25.10
C HIS A 11 22.87 -12.15 -24.48
N LEU A 12 21.98 -11.15 -24.46
CA LEU A 12 22.19 -9.94 -23.68
C LEU A 12 21.28 -10.00 -22.46
N PHE A 13 21.86 -10.49 -21.37
CA PHE A 13 21.35 -10.41 -20.01
C PHE A 13 21.24 -8.92 -19.64
N TRP A 14 20.02 -8.38 -19.57
CA TRP A 14 19.79 -7.08 -18.96
C TRP A 14 19.67 -7.25 -17.45
N PHE A 15 20.77 -7.03 -16.75
CA PHE A 15 20.77 -6.74 -15.31
C PHE A 15 20.09 -5.37 -15.11
N PHE A 16 18.84 -5.36 -14.65
CA PHE A 16 18.26 -4.16 -14.07
C PHE A 16 18.70 -4.09 -12.60
N LEU A 17 19.66 -3.20 -12.36
CA LEU A 17 20.07 -2.76 -11.04
C LEU A 17 18.89 -1.96 -10.44
N PHE A 18 18.12 -2.57 -9.54
CA PHE A 18 17.10 -1.88 -8.75
C PHE A 18 17.80 -1.00 -7.71
N THR A 19 18.10 0.24 -8.08
CA THR A 19 18.43 1.29 -7.12
C THR A 19 17.16 1.67 -6.35
N LEU A 20 17.18 1.54 -5.02
CA LEU A 20 16.19 2.10 -4.12
C LEU A 20 16.06 3.62 -4.33
N ALA A 21 14.99 4.04 -4.99
CA ALA A 21 14.50 5.41 -5.01
C ALA A 21 13.02 5.44 -4.59
N THR A 22 12.74 4.96 -3.38
CA THR A 22 11.38 4.87 -2.83
C THR A 22 10.93 6.20 -2.23
N MET A 23 10.69 7.23 -3.05
CA MET A 23 9.93 8.44 -2.66
C MET A 23 9.25 9.17 -3.85
N ALA A 24 9.40 8.72 -5.10
CA ALA A 24 9.05 9.54 -6.28
C ALA A 24 8.01 8.95 -7.26
N ASP A 25 7.34 7.84 -6.94
CA ASP A 25 6.34 7.22 -7.85
C ASP A 25 4.91 7.78 -7.72
N ALA A 26 4.73 8.97 -7.15
CA ALA A 26 3.43 9.64 -7.13
C ALA A 26 3.22 10.66 -8.26
N GLN A 27 4.27 11.01 -9.01
CA GLN A 27 4.20 12.05 -10.03
C GLN A 27 4.39 11.44 -11.42
N GLN A 28 3.29 10.94 -11.98
CA GLN A 28 3.25 10.60 -13.39
C GLN A 28 3.37 11.89 -14.22
N SER A 29 4.22 11.87 -15.25
CA SER A 29 4.45 13.02 -16.12
C SER A 29 3.13 13.57 -16.69
N GLY A 30 2.82 14.84 -16.43
CA GLY A 30 1.63 15.54 -16.96
C GLY A 30 0.53 15.87 -15.94
N GLU A 31 0.63 15.44 -14.68
CA GLU A 31 -0.27 15.90 -13.62
C GLU A 31 -0.02 17.39 -13.29
N LEU A 32 -1.08 18.21 -13.35
CA LEU A 32 -1.01 19.62 -12.95
C LEU A 32 -1.47 19.82 -11.51
N SER A 33 -2.58 19.20 -11.12
CA SER A 33 -3.14 19.29 -9.77
C SER A 33 -4.14 18.17 -9.48
N TYR A 34 -4.56 18.07 -8.21
CA TYR A 34 -5.63 17.19 -7.76
C TYR A 34 -6.44 17.87 -6.65
N ARG A 35 -7.65 17.34 -6.41
CA ARG A 35 -8.47 17.64 -5.23
C ARG A 35 -9.14 16.37 -4.72
N ASP A 36 -9.52 16.37 -3.45
CA ASP A 36 -10.16 15.25 -2.78
C ASP A 36 -11.59 15.61 -2.34
N GLU A 37 -12.56 14.79 -2.73
CA GLU A 37 -13.98 14.96 -2.44
C GLU A 37 -14.46 13.83 -1.50
N SER A 38 -14.95 14.19 -0.30
CA SER A 38 -15.32 13.20 0.73
C SER A 38 -16.58 12.40 0.44
N ALA A 39 -17.38 12.82 -0.54
CA ALA A 39 -18.60 12.11 -0.87
C ALA A 39 -18.25 10.81 -1.59
N LEU A 40 -18.81 9.69 -1.10
CA LEU A 40 -18.80 8.46 -1.87
C LEU A 40 -19.70 8.65 -3.10
N PRO A 41 -19.27 8.27 -4.32
CA PRO A 41 -20.12 8.36 -5.50
C PRO A 41 -21.42 7.57 -5.34
N ASP A 42 -22.52 8.12 -5.82
CA ASP A 42 -23.79 7.40 -5.86
C ASP A 42 -23.80 6.27 -6.91
N GLY A 43 -24.72 5.32 -6.73
CA GLY A 43 -24.98 4.24 -7.69
C GLY A 43 -23.85 3.20 -7.77
N VAL A 44 -23.73 2.58 -8.94
CA VAL A 44 -22.90 1.37 -9.13
C VAL A 44 -21.43 1.60 -8.79
N VAL A 45 -20.88 2.79 -9.08
CA VAL A 45 -19.48 3.10 -8.75
C VAL A 45 -19.26 3.09 -7.23
N GLY A 46 -20.15 3.70 -6.45
CA GLY A 46 -20.12 3.66 -4.99
C GLY A 46 -20.19 2.23 -4.45
N GLU A 47 -21.07 1.41 -5.02
CA GLU A 47 -21.19 -0.01 -4.67
C GLU A 47 -19.88 -0.78 -4.93
N ARG A 48 -19.18 -0.52 -6.05
CA ARG A 48 -17.87 -1.14 -6.33
C ARG A 48 -16.81 -0.75 -5.31
N ILE A 49 -16.79 0.52 -4.92
CA ILE A 49 -15.86 1.04 -3.92
C ILE A 49 -16.12 0.39 -2.56
N GLN A 50 -17.39 0.28 -2.15
CA GLN A 50 -17.75 -0.41 -0.91
C GLN A 50 -17.35 -1.88 -0.97
N ALA A 51 -17.65 -2.57 -2.08
CA ALA A 51 -17.35 -4.00 -2.23
C ALA A 51 -15.85 -4.30 -2.11
N VAL A 52 -14.98 -3.51 -2.75
CA VAL A 52 -13.52 -3.72 -2.65
C VAL A 52 -13.00 -3.44 -1.24
N ILE A 53 -13.48 -2.38 -0.58
CA ILE A 53 -13.08 -2.04 0.80
C ILE A 53 -13.56 -3.13 1.77
N SER A 54 -14.80 -3.61 1.62
CA SER A 54 -15.35 -4.70 2.42
C SER A 54 -14.55 -5.99 2.24
N ALA A 55 -14.19 -6.35 1.00
CA ALA A 55 -13.38 -7.54 0.72
C ALA A 55 -11.97 -7.44 1.34
N MET A 56 -11.32 -6.27 1.26
CA MET A 56 -10.02 -6.03 1.89
C MET A 56 -10.10 -6.12 3.41
N ASN A 57 -11.13 -5.52 4.01
CA ASN A 57 -11.30 -5.48 5.46
C ASN A 57 -11.79 -6.81 6.08
N ALA A 58 -12.50 -7.63 5.31
CA ALA A 58 -12.98 -8.93 5.78
C ALA A 58 -11.82 -9.90 6.07
N ASN A 59 -10.68 -9.74 5.39
CA ASN A 59 -9.50 -10.61 5.52
C ASN A 59 -9.84 -12.12 5.47
N ALA A 60 -10.80 -12.49 4.61
CA ALA A 60 -11.34 -13.84 4.51
C ALA A 60 -11.29 -14.31 3.04
N PRO A 61 -10.73 -15.51 2.75
CA PRO A 61 -10.64 -16.01 1.38
C PRO A 61 -11.99 -16.05 0.65
N ALA A 62 -13.06 -16.48 1.33
CA ALA A 62 -14.40 -16.54 0.75
C ALA A 62 -14.97 -15.16 0.37
N ALA A 63 -14.62 -14.10 1.14
CA ALA A 63 -15.04 -12.74 0.83
C ALA A 63 -14.33 -12.21 -0.42
N VAL A 64 -13.05 -12.52 -0.60
CA VAL A 64 -12.28 -12.18 -1.79
C VAL A 64 -12.83 -12.91 -3.02
N GLU A 65 -13.11 -14.21 -2.89
CA GLU A 65 -13.70 -15.00 -3.98
C GLU A 65 -15.06 -14.44 -4.43
N ALA A 66 -15.96 -14.15 -3.48
CA ALA A 66 -17.25 -13.56 -3.78
C ALA A 66 -17.10 -12.19 -4.45
N PHE A 67 -16.21 -11.34 -3.92
CA PHE A 67 -15.93 -10.02 -4.51
C PHE A 67 -15.48 -10.12 -5.98
N LEU A 68 -14.52 -11.01 -6.25
CA LEU A 68 -14.02 -11.24 -7.60
C LEU A 68 -15.13 -11.72 -8.53
N LYS A 69 -15.91 -12.71 -8.10
CA LYS A 69 -17.01 -13.28 -8.88
C LYS A 69 -18.09 -12.25 -9.21
N ASP A 70 -18.52 -11.49 -8.21
CA ASP A 70 -19.72 -10.67 -8.31
C ASP A 70 -19.42 -9.32 -8.94
N HIS A 71 -18.24 -8.73 -8.68
CA HIS A 71 -17.93 -7.34 -9.05
C HIS A 71 -16.83 -7.17 -10.10
N CYS A 72 -15.97 -8.18 -10.33
CA CYS A 72 -14.83 -8.03 -11.25
C CYS A 72 -15.06 -8.63 -12.64
N THR A 73 -14.38 -8.12 -13.66
CA THR A 73 -14.40 -8.72 -15.00
C THR A 73 -13.73 -10.10 -14.98
N ALA A 74 -14.11 -10.98 -15.92
CA ALA A 74 -13.45 -12.28 -16.06
C ALA A 74 -11.94 -12.12 -16.31
N ALA A 75 -11.56 -11.17 -17.17
CA ALA A 75 -10.16 -10.86 -17.46
C ALA A 75 -9.35 -10.51 -16.19
N PHE A 76 -9.91 -9.72 -15.27
CA PHE A 76 -9.24 -9.40 -14.01
C PHE A 76 -9.18 -10.59 -13.06
N ARG A 77 -10.26 -11.38 -12.98
CA ARG A 77 -10.26 -12.60 -12.14
C ARG A 77 -9.19 -13.58 -12.58
N ASP A 78 -9.04 -13.77 -13.88
CA ASP A 78 -8.25 -14.84 -14.47
C ASP A 78 -6.78 -14.44 -14.72
N ILE A 79 -6.39 -13.20 -14.38
CA ILE A 79 -5.01 -12.71 -14.55
C ILE A 79 -4.02 -13.47 -13.67
N VAL A 80 -4.47 -13.93 -12.49
CA VAL A 80 -3.72 -14.76 -11.54
C VAL A 80 -4.69 -15.73 -10.84
N PRO A 81 -4.23 -16.86 -10.29
CA PRO A 81 -5.07 -17.78 -9.54
C PRO A 81 -5.74 -17.14 -8.32
N LEU A 82 -6.89 -17.67 -7.88
CA LEU A 82 -7.62 -17.17 -6.71
C LEU A 82 -6.74 -17.07 -5.45
N GLU A 83 -5.87 -18.06 -5.22
CA GLU A 83 -4.96 -18.06 -4.07
C GLU A 83 -4.02 -16.85 -4.08
N GLU A 84 -3.57 -16.41 -5.26
CA GLU A 84 -2.70 -15.25 -5.40
C GLU A 84 -3.46 -13.95 -5.11
N HIS A 85 -4.70 -13.81 -5.60
CA HIS A 85 -5.58 -12.70 -5.21
C HIS A 85 -5.78 -12.65 -3.69
N VAL A 86 -6.11 -13.78 -3.06
CA VAL A 86 -6.27 -13.88 -1.61
C VAL A 86 -4.98 -13.48 -0.90
N GLY A 87 -3.82 -13.90 -1.40
CA GLY A 87 -2.50 -13.54 -0.88
C GLY A 87 -2.24 -12.03 -0.93
N ILE A 88 -2.60 -11.37 -2.03
CA ILE A 88 -2.47 -9.91 -2.20
C ILE A 88 -3.37 -9.18 -1.20
N PHE A 89 -4.65 -9.55 -1.11
CA PHE A 89 -5.62 -8.92 -0.19
C PHE A 89 -5.22 -9.11 1.27
N ARG A 90 -4.81 -10.32 1.65
CA ARG A 90 -4.31 -10.62 3.00
C ARG A 90 -3.03 -9.83 3.32
N SER A 91 -2.10 -9.73 2.37
CA SER A 91 -0.86 -8.98 2.57
C SER A 91 -1.15 -7.49 2.75
N PHE A 92 -2.11 -6.95 2.00
CA PHE A 92 -2.56 -5.57 2.16
C PHE A 92 -3.25 -5.35 3.52
N TYR A 93 -4.13 -6.25 3.95
CA TYR A 93 -4.75 -6.18 5.28
C TYR A 93 -3.72 -6.23 6.40
N ARG A 94 -2.73 -7.13 6.33
CA ARG A 94 -1.64 -7.21 7.34
C ARG A 94 -0.85 -5.91 7.46
N GLN A 95 -0.58 -5.25 6.34
CA GLN A 95 0.14 -3.98 6.33
C GLN A 95 -0.70 -2.84 6.90
N THR A 96 -2.01 -2.82 6.62
CA THR A 96 -2.90 -1.69 6.92
C THR A 96 -3.68 -1.84 8.23
N GLY A 97 -3.89 -3.06 8.72
CA GLY A 97 -4.84 -3.35 9.81
C GLY A 97 -6.29 -3.13 9.39
N GLY A 98 -6.55 -3.15 8.08
CA GLY A 98 -7.78 -2.64 7.48
C GLY A 98 -7.70 -1.16 7.13
N ILE A 99 -8.69 -0.71 6.37
CA ILE A 99 -8.75 0.62 5.77
C ILE A 99 -10.13 1.24 5.93
N GLN A 100 -10.18 2.56 5.95
CA GLN A 100 -11.41 3.35 6.03
C GLN A 100 -11.50 4.28 4.83
N PHE A 101 -12.65 4.31 4.17
CA PHE A 101 -12.91 5.28 3.11
C PHE A 101 -12.75 6.71 3.62
N HIS A 102 -12.14 7.57 2.81
CA HIS A 102 -12.02 8.99 3.11
C HIS A 102 -12.57 9.88 1.99
N SER A 103 -12.10 9.70 0.76
CA SER A 103 -12.44 10.58 -0.36
C SER A 103 -12.20 9.93 -1.72
N ILE A 104 -12.73 10.55 -2.76
CA ILE A 104 -12.34 10.32 -4.14
C ILE A 104 -11.36 11.41 -4.57
N ARG A 105 -10.24 11.01 -5.17
CA ARG A 105 -9.25 11.92 -5.72
C ARG A 105 -9.53 12.21 -7.18
N LEU A 106 -9.74 13.48 -7.48
CA LEU A 106 -9.96 13.99 -8.82
C LEU A 106 -8.71 14.72 -9.32
N TYR A 107 -8.18 14.27 -10.45
CA TYR A 107 -7.01 14.83 -11.09
C TYR A 107 -7.37 15.84 -12.17
N THR A 108 -6.47 16.80 -12.40
CA THR A 108 -6.50 17.69 -13.57
C THR A 108 -5.20 17.51 -14.36
N PRO A 109 -5.24 16.98 -15.61
CA PRO A 109 -6.43 16.49 -16.32
C PRO A 109 -7.04 15.21 -15.69
N PRO A 110 -8.32 14.89 -15.97
CA PRO A 110 -8.96 13.69 -15.46
C PRO A 110 -8.21 12.41 -15.87
N ARG A 111 -8.17 11.43 -14.97
CA ARG A 111 -7.61 10.11 -15.21
C ARG A 111 -8.73 9.11 -15.53
N PRO A 112 -8.43 8.02 -16.27
CA PRO A 112 -9.43 7.02 -16.61
C PRO A 112 -9.84 6.15 -15.40
N GLU A 113 -8.97 5.99 -14.40
CA GLU A 113 -9.29 5.27 -13.17
C GLU A 113 -10.06 6.12 -12.16
N THR A 114 -10.88 5.46 -11.34
CA THR A 114 -11.42 6.03 -10.11
C THR A 114 -10.41 5.85 -8.99
N VAL A 115 -9.86 6.94 -8.44
CA VAL A 115 -8.89 6.88 -7.34
C VAL A 115 -9.58 7.11 -6.01
N VAL A 116 -9.67 6.05 -5.21
CA VAL A 116 -10.22 6.08 -3.86
C VAL A 116 -9.09 6.32 -2.87
N ILE A 117 -9.24 7.31 -2.01
CA ILE A 117 -8.32 7.56 -0.91
C ILE A 117 -8.90 6.97 0.36
N VAL A 118 -8.08 6.16 1.04
CA VAL A 118 -8.43 5.48 2.28
C VAL A 118 -7.35 5.73 3.33
N LYS A 119 -7.74 5.68 4.61
CA LYS A 119 -6.83 5.76 5.75
C LYS A 119 -6.61 4.36 6.33
N ASP A 120 -5.36 3.97 6.54
CA ASP A 120 -5.06 2.71 7.23
C ASP A 120 -5.17 2.82 8.75
N ASN A 121 -5.41 1.67 9.40
CA ASN A 121 -5.60 1.59 10.85
C ASN A 121 -4.27 1.43 11.61
N ASN A 122 -3.27 0.78 10.99
CA ASN A 122 -1.99 0.48 11.62
C ASN A 122 -1.14 1.74 11.82
N PHE A 123 -0.92 2.50 10.74
CA PHE A 123 -0.01 3.65 10.74
C PHE A 123 -0.76 4.99 10.68
N GLY A 124 -2.06 4.99 10.38
CA GLY A 124 -2.80 6.20 10.05
C GLY A 124 -2.39 6.79 8.70
N SER A 125 -1.71 6.01 7.84
CA SER A 125 -1.19 6.50 6.56
C SER A 125 -2.29 6.52 5.50
N TRP A 126 -2.10 7.39 4.52
CA TRP A 126 -2.99 7.50 3.37
C TRP A 126 -2.61 6.51 2.28
N ARG A 127 -3.60 5.79 1.77
CA ARG A 127 -3.46 4.82 0.68
C ARG A 127 -4.37 5.20 -0.48
N GLY A 128 -3.89 4.96 -1.70
CA GLY A 128 -4.66 5.06 -2.92
C GLY A 128 -5.09 3.68 -3.41
N ILE A 129 -6.35 3.56 -3.79
CA ILE A 129 -6.89 2.41 -4.52
C ILE A 129 -7.39 2.93 -5.87
N SER A 130 -6.64 2.64 -6.92
CA SER A 130 -7.06 2.94 -8.29
C SER A 130 -7.92 1.80 -8.82
N LEU A 131 -9.16 2.10 -9.17
CA LEU A 131 -10.12 1.18 -9.75
C LEU A 131 -10.29 1.48 -11.24
N TYR A 132 -10.02 0.48 -12.07
CA TYR A 132 -10.33 0.52 -13.50
C TYR A 132 -11.70 -0.14 -13.69
N LEU A 133 -12.68 0.64 -14.17
CA LEU A 133 -14.06 0.20 -14.32
C LEU A 133 -14.42 0.06 -15.80
N GLU A 134 -15.12 -1.02 -16.16
CA GLU A 134 -15.46 -1.33 -17.54
C GLU A 134 -16.96 -1.64 -17.73
N GLY A 135 -17.47 -1.26 -18.90
CA GLY A 135 -18.83 -1.56 -19.35
C GLY A 135 -19.92 -0.77 -18.63
N GLN A 136 -21.18 -1.05 -19.00
CA GLN A 136 -22.34 -0.37 -18.41
C GLN A 136 -22.55 -0.75 -16.93
N GLU A 137 -22.21 -1.98 -16.55
CA GLU A 137 -22.29 -2.47 -15.17
C GLU A 137 -21.11 -2.03 -14.29
N GLN A 138 -20.16 -1.27 -14.85
CA GLN A 138 -18.97 -0.76 -14.15
C GLN A 138 -18.25 -1.88 -13.38
N ARG A 139 -17.94 -2.99 -14.05
CA ARG A 139 -17.21 -4.11 -13.43
C ARG A 139 -15.76 -3.71 -13.22
N ILE A 140 -15.16 -4.16 -12.13
CA ILE A 140 -13.76 -3.86 -11.81
C ILE A 140 -12.86 -4.71 -12.72
N ALA A 141 -12.14 -4.05 -13.62
CA ALA A 141 -11.19 -4.64 -14.56
C ALA A 141 -9.73 -4.58 -14.06
N GLY A 142 -9.47 -3.81 -13.02
CA GLY A 142 -8.14 -3.68 -12.44
C GLY A 142 -8.17 -2.96 -11.10
N ILE A 143 -7.23 -3.32 -10.23
CA ILE A 143 -6.99 -2.66 -8.95
C ILE A 143 -5.49 -2.39 -8.84
N ASN A 144 -5.13 -1.15 -8.55
CA ASN A 144 -3.76 -0.80 -8.17
C ASN A 144 -3.75 -0.18 -6.76
N LEU A 145 -2.82 -0.63 -5.93
CA LEU A 145 -2.69 -0.22 -4.53
C LEU A 145 -1.41 0.59 -4.37
N SER A 146 -1.52 1.81 -3.87
CA SER A 146 -0.37 2.71 -3.72
C SER A 146 -0.40 3.46 -2.39
N PRO A 147 0.74 4.03 -1.96
CA PRO A 147 0.73 5.15 -1.01
C PRO A 147 0.01 6.35 -1.63
N ALA A 148 -0.64 7.16 -0.80
CA ALA A 148 -1.25 8.42 -1.23
C ALA A 148 -0.65 9.61 -0.48
N ARG A 149 -0.54 10.74 -1.19
CA ARG A 149 -0.33 12.05 -0.55
C ARG A 149 -1.53 12.39 0.36
N THR A 150 -1.28 13.17 1.41
CA THR A 150 -2.32 13.72 2.29
C THR A 150 -3.47 14.31 1.46
N PRO A 151 -4.74 13.96 1.76
CA PRO A 151 -5.90 14.51 1.07
C PRO A 151 -5.92 16.04 1.12
N THR A 152 -6.34 16.70 0.03
CA THR A 152 -6.36 18.17 -0.03
C THR A 152 -7.33 18.82 0.94
N ASN A 153 -8.31 18.06 1.43
CA ASN A 153 -9.31 18.46 2.42
C ASN A 153 -8.90 18.08 3.86
N VAL A 154 -7.65 17.67 4.07
CA VAL A 154 -7.07 17.41 5.39
C VAL A 154 -5.89 18.33 5.60
N GLU A 155 -5.89 19.07 6.70
CA GLU A 155 -4.72 19.85 7.10
C GLU A 155 -3.60 18.91 7.54
N PRO A 156 -2.38 19.04 6.98
CA PRO A 156 -1.25 18.24 7.43
C PRO A 156 -0.96 18.52 8.90
N GLU A 157 -0.99 17.47 9.72
CA GLU A 157 -0.60 17.57 11.12
C GLU A 157 0.92 17.75 11.22
N VAL A 158 1.35 18.92 11.71
CA VAL A 158 2.77 19.20 11.98
C VAL A 158 3.01 19.02 13.47
N LEU A 159 3.67 17.92 13.82
CA LEU A 159 4.07 17.67 15.22
C LEU A 159 5.24 18.57 15.59
N THR A 160 5.14 19.22 16.75
CA THR A 160 6.30 19.86 17.38
C THR A 160 7.27 18.78 17.91
N THR A 161 8.55 19.13 18.11
CA THR A 161 9.53 18.21 18.72
C THR A 161 9.04 17.65 20.06
N ALA A 162 8.33 18.46 20.85
CA ALA A 162 7.79 18.05 22.15
C ALA A 162 6.64 17.02 22.02
N GLN A 163 5.88 17.06 20.92
CA GLN A 163 4.78 16.12 20.64
C GLN A 163 5.26 14.86 19.91
N PHE A 164 6.38 14.94 19.19
CA PHE A 164 6.88 13.84 18.36
C PHE A 164 7.12 12.55 19.15
N VAL A 165 7.87 12.62 20.26
CA VAL A 165 8.21 11.40 21.04
C VAL A 165 6.96 10.73 21.63
N PRO A 166 6.04 11.46 22.30
CA PRO A 166 4.79 10.86 22.79
C PRO A 166 3.93 10.23 21.69
N GLU A 167 3.79 10.86 20.51
CA GLU A 167 2.99 10.31 19.42
C GLU A 167 3.67 9.08 18.78
N LEU A 168 4.99 9.11 18.63
CA LEU A 168 5.76 7.95 18.18
C LEU A 168 5.61 6.77 19.14
N GLU A 169 5.69 7.02 20.45
CA GLU A 169 5.53 5.99 21.46
C GLU A 169 4.15 5.32 21.38
N LYS A 170 3.07 6.11 21.26
CA LYS A 170 1.71 5.60 21.07
C LYS A 170 1.57 4.77 19.79
N LEU A 171 2.14 5.24 18.68
CA LEU A 171 2.14 4.51 17.41
C LEU A 171 2.85 3.17 17.57
N LEU A 172 4.09 3.17 18.05
CA LEU A 172 4.87 1.95 18.19
C LEU A 172 4.24 0.99 19.19
N GLN A 173 3.66 1.47 20.29
CA GLN A 173 2.94 0.62 21.24
C GLN A 173 1.82 -0.16 20.54
N ARG A 174 0.96 0.53 19.78
CA ARG A 174 -0.10 -0.10 18.99
C ARG A 174 0.44 -1.11 17.98
N LEU A 175 1.53 -0.79 17.29
CA LEU A 175 2.13 -1.70 16.30
C LEU A 175 2.75 -2.95 16.96
N CYS A 176 3.36 -2.79 18.13
CA CYS A 176 3.89 -3.90 18.92
C CYS A 176 2.75 -4.80 19.43
N ASP A 177 1.70 -4.21 19.99
CA ASP A 177 0.55 -4.95 20.55
C ASP A 177 -0.21 -5.73 19.45
N GLY A 178 -0.19 -5.23 18.22
CA GLY A 178 -0.77 -5.90 17.05
C GLY A 178 0.12 -6.93 16.35
N ASP A 179 1.33 -7.23 16.86
CA ASP A 179 2.38 -8.03 16.17
C ASP A 179 2.65 -7.54 14.72
N VAL A 180 2.45 -6.23 14.48
CA VAL A 180 2.72 -5.58 13.19
C VAL A 180 4.18 -5.16 13.11
N PHE A 181 4.77 -4.78 14.24
CA PHE A 181 6.17 -4.42 14.35
C PHE A 181 6.92 -5.37 15.30
N SER A 182 8.08 -5.85 14.85
CA SER A 182 9.03 -6.62 15.64
C SER A 182 10.44 -6.12 15.34
N GLY A 183 11.10 -5.53 16.33
CA GLY A 183 12.45 -4.98 16.18
C GLY A 183 12.79 -3.97 17.26
N THR A 184 13.81 -3.15 16.97
CA THR A 184 14.23 -2.03 17.81
C THR A 184 14.12 -0.71 17.05
N VAL A 185 13.75 0.34 17.77
CA VAL A 185 13.69 1.72 17.28
C VAL A 185 14.59 2.57 18.15
N LEU A 186 15.43 3.39 17.52
CA LEU A 186 16.19 4.46 18.15
C LEU A 186 15.93 5.75 17.38
N VAL A 187 15.54 6.80 18.11
CA VAL A 187 15.44 8.16 17.59
C VAL A 187 16.47 9.02 18.29
N ALA A 188 17.28 9.72 17.52
CA ALA A 188 18.25 10.66 18.03
C ALA A 188 18.25 11.97 17.22
N LYS A 189 18.67 13.05 17.86
CA LYS A 189 18.94 14.34 17.24
C LYS A 189 20.41 14.67 17.45
N GLY A 190 21.23 14.46 16.42
CA GLY A 190 22.68 14.47 16.58
C GLY A 190 23.09 13.34 17.53
N ASP A 191 23.81 13.69 18.60
CA ASP A 191 24.28 12.73 19.61
C ASP A 191 23.28 12.50 20.75
N GLU A 192 22.16 13.24 20.78
CA GLU A 192 21.14 13.11 21.82
C GLU A 192 20.13 12.03 21.45
N VAL A 193 20.09 10.94 22.21
CA VAL A 193 19.05 9.91 22.08
C VAL A 193 17.76 10.41 22.72
N LEU A 194 16.72 10.56 21.90
CA LEU A 194 15.42 11.09 22.31
C LEU A 194 14.43 9.99 22.71
N PHE A 195 14.55 8.81 22.09
CA PHE A 195 13.62 7.70 22.31
C PHE A 195 14.24 6.37 21.90
N THR A 196 13.96 5.31 22.67
CA THR A 196 14.27 3.93 22.28
C THR A 196 13.11 3.00 22.63
N LYS A 197 12.90 1.97 21.81
CA LYS A 197 11.93 0.90 22.10
C LYS A 197 12.38 -0.40 21.46
N ALA A 198 12.14 -1.52 22.13
CA ALA A 198 12.26 -2.86 21.57
C ALA A 198 10.94 -3.59 21.77
N CYS A 199 10.49 -4.36 20.78
CA CYS A 199 9.33 -5.24 20.96
C CYS A 199 9.31 -6.37 19.91
N GLY A 200 8.42 -7.32 20.12
CA GLY A 200 8.31 -8.52 19.29
C GLY A 200 9.48 -9.48 19.49
N GLU A 201 9.55 -10.48 18.63
CA GLU A 201 10.57 -11.53 18.67
C GLU A 201 11.71 -11.25 17.68
N ALA A 202 12.94 -11.31 18.17
CA ALA A 202 14.16 -11.38 17.38
C ALA A 202 14.25 -12.71 16.60
N SER A 203 13.67 -13.79 17.14
CA SER A 203 13.62 -15.08 16.48
C SER A 203 12.30 -15.79 16.74
N LYS A 204 11.47 -15.91 15.70
CA LYS A 204 10.21 -16.68 15.74
C LYS A 204 10.43 -18.18 15.92
N ARG A 205 11.61 -18.72 15.55
CA ARG A 205 11.95 -20.15 15.74
C ARG A 205 12.27 -20.49 17.19
N PHE A 206 12.97 -19.59 17.87
CA PHE A 206 13.46 -19.81 19.24
C PHE A 206 12.67 -19.02 20.29
N HIS A 207 11.65 -18.26 19.86
CA HIS A 207 10.83 -17.39 20.70
C HIS A 207 11.67 -16.43 21.55
N VAL A 208 12.71 -15.86 20.94
CA VAL A 208 13.61 -14.90 21.61
C VAL A 208 13.08 -13.50 21.37
N ALA A 209 12.80 -12.76 22.45
CA ALA A 209 12.34 -11.38 22.39
C ALA A 209 13.45 -10.42 21.90
N ASN A 210 13.06 -9.36 21.20
CA ASN A 210 13.95 -8.23 20.93
C ASN A 210 14.24 -7.45 22.22
N ASN A 211 15.47 -6.97 22.33
CA ASN A 211 15.92 -5.99 23.31
C ASN A 211 16.90 -5.00 22.64
N LEU A 212 17.32 -3.94 23.33
CA LEU A 212 18.20 -2.92 22.74
C LEU A 212 19.61 -3.44 22.38
N GLU A 213 20.01 -4.60 22.89
CA GLU A 213 21.29 -5.26 22.59
C GLU A 213 21.17 -6.28 21.46
N THR A 214 19.97 -6.47 20.91
CA THR A 214 19.72 -7.44 19.85
C THR A 214 20.50 -7.06 18.60
N LYS A 215 21.29 -8.00 18.10
CA LYS A 215 22.10 -7.82 16.89
C LYS A 215 21.31 -8.27 15.67
N PHE A 216 20.98 -7.32 14.81
CA PHE A 216 20.32 -7.59 13.54
C PHE A 216 21.38 -7.75 12.44
N ASN A 217 21.24 -8.79 11.62
CA ASN A 217 22.03 -8.92 10.40
C ASN A 217 21.48 -7.92 9.38
N LEU A 218 22.07 -6.74 9.30
CA LEU A 218 21.72 -5.72 8.30
C LEU A 218 22.39 -6.08 6.97
N GLY A 219 21.59 -6.35 5.94
CA GLY A 219 22.06 -6.44 4.55
C GLY A 219 21.82 -5.10 3.84
N SER A 220 22.71 -4.73 2.91
CA SER A 220 22.62 -3.52 2.07
C SER A 220 22.00 -3.81 0.71
#